data_AF-F3NE76-F1
#
_entry.id   AF-F3NE76-F1
#
_cell.length_a   1.000
_cell.length_b   1.000
_cell.length_c   1.000
_cell.angle_alpha   90.00
_cell.angle_beta   90.00
_cell.angle_gamma   90.00
#
_symmetry.space_group_name_H-M   'P 1'
#
loop_
_entity.id
_entity.type
_entity.pdbx_description
1 polymer ?
#
loop_
_entity_poly.entity_id
_entity_poly.type
_entity_poly.pdbx_seq_one_letter_code
_entity_poly.pdbx_strand_id
1 'polypeptide(L)' 'MAVDGIDREPTAAELDAIELEMPVILAGVELLDAQIVTMDRAPSEVDARRLRRARRRVLSARRALANRAAAPRGGAA' A
#
# COMPACT_ATOMS: atom_id res chain seq x y z
N MET A 1 -5.59 -21.30 -26.06
CA MET A 1 -5.34 -20.73 -24.72
C MET A 1 -5.82 -19.30 -24.74
N ALA A 2 -6.73 -18.92 -23.84
CA ALA A 2 -7.29 -17.57 -23.82
C ALA A 2 -6.19 -16.56 -23.45
N VAL A 3 -5.85 -15.69 -24.40
CA VAL A 3 -5.12 -14.42 -24.18
C VAL A 3 -6.16 -13.37 -23.78
N ASP A 4 -7.02 -13.69 -22.81
CA ASP A 4 -8.14 -12.81 -22.41
C ASP A 4 -7.75 -11.87 -21.25
N GLY A 5 -6.53 -11.96 -20.74
CA GLY A 5 -6.08 -11.24 -19.55
C GLY A 5 -5.20 -10.01 -19.79
N ILE A 6 -4.61 -9.86 -20.99
CA ILE A 6 -3.73 -8.71 -21.32
C ILE A 6 -4.32 -7.87 -22.46
N ASP A 7 -5.04 -8.49 -23.40
CA ASP A 7 -5.61 -7.79 -24.55
C ASP A 7 -6.96 -7.09 -24.24
N ARG A 8 -7.60 -7.39 -23.10
CA ARG A 8 -8.82 -6.70 -22.65
C ARG A 8 -8.48 -5.52 -21.75
N GLU A 9 -9.26 -4.46 -21.88
CA GLU A 9 -9.19 -3.34 -20.94
C GLU A 9 -9.58 -3.81 -19.51
N PRO A 10 -8.95 -3.24 -18.46
CA PRO A 10 -9.37 -3.47 -17.09
C PRO A 10 -10.84 -3.10 -16.87
N THR A 11 -11.56 -3.92 -16.13
CA THR A 11 -12.92 -3.60 -15.68
C THR A 11 -12.87 -2.49 -14.63
N ALA A 12 -13.98 -1.75 -14.48
CA ALA A 12 -14.10 -0.74 -13.43
C ALA A 12 -13.81 -1.30 -12.03
N ALA A 13 -14.25 -2.54 -11.74
CA ALA A 13 -13.99 -3.18 -10.45
C ALA A 13 -12.50 -3.49 -10.22
N GLU A 14 -11.75 -3.82 -11.28
CA GLU A 14 -10.30 -4.02 -11.21
C GLU A 14 -9.57 -2.68 -10.99
N LEU A 15 -10.02 -1.61 -11.66
CA LEU A 15 -9.48 -0.26 -11.43
C LEU A 15 -9.77 0.22 -10.00
N ASP A 16 -10.99 0.01 -9.49
CA ASP A 16 -11.34 0.33 -8.11
C ASP A 16 -10.48 -0.46 -7.10
N ALA A 17 -10.16 -1.72 -7.40
CA ALA A 17 -9.27 -2.51 -6.56
C ALA A 17 -7.86 -1.91 -6.47
N ILE A 18 -7.33 -1.40 -7.59
CA ILE A 18 -6.03 -0.69 -7.61
C ILE A 18 -6.10 0.56 -6.72
N GLU A 19 -7.15 1.36 -6.86
CA GLU A 19 -7.33 2.56 -6.03
C GLU A 19 -7.44 2.23 -4.53
N LEU A 20 -8.05 1.10 -4.17
CA LEU A 20 -8.07 0.61 -2.79
C LEU A 20 -6.68 0.22 -2.26
N GLU A 21 -5.79 -0.25 -3.12
CA GLU A 21 -4.41 -0.64 -2.79
C GLU A 21 -3.43 0.55 -2.74
N MET A 22 -3.73 1.63 -3.47
CA MET A 22 -2.87 2.83 -3.56
C MET A 22 -2.35 3.36 -2.21
N PRO A 23 -3.15 3.45 -1.13
CA PRO A 23 -2.65 3.89 0.17
C PRO A 23 -1.54 2.99 0.76
N VAL A 24 -1.58 1.68 0.50
CA VAL A 24 -0.54 0.74 0.95
C VAL A 24 0.74 0.94 0.14
N ILE A 25 0.60 1.14 -1.18
CA ILE A 25 1.71 1.39 -2.10
C ILE A 25 2.42 2.68 -1.71
N LEU A 26 1.69 3.78 -1.53
CA LEU A 26 2.26 5.08 -1.14
C LEU A 26 2.96 5.03 0.22
N ALA A 27 2.39 4.34 1.21
CA ALA A 27 3.07 4.14 2.49
C ALA A 27 4.36 3.33 2.34
N GLY A 28 4.39 2.37 1.40
CA GLY A 28 5.58 1.60 1.04
C GLY A 28 6.67 2.47 0.40
N VAL A 29 6.29 3.38 -0.50
CA VAL A 29 7.20 4.37 -1.11
C VAL A 29 7.80 5.27 -0.03
N GLU A 30 6.99 5.81 0.90
CA GLU A 30 7.52 6.63 2.00
C GLU A 30 8.52 5.87 2.89
N LEU A 31 8.31 4.57 3.08
CA LEU A 31 9.26 3.73 3.81
C LEU A 31 10.56 3.55 3.02
N LEU A 32 10.47 3.30 1.72
CA LEU A 32 11.63 3.17 0.84
C LEU A 32 12.44 4.48 0.81
N ASP A 33 11.78 5.64 0.69
CA ASP A 33 12.43 6.94 0.74
C ASP A 33 13.17 7.15 2.07
N ALA A 34 12.51 6.79 3.19
CA ALA A 34 13.13 6.85 4.50
C ALA A 34 14.35 5.91 4.60
N GLN A 35 14.33 4.75 3.96
CA GLN A 35 15.49 3.84 3.92
C GLN A 35 16.62 4.42 3.07
N ILE A 36 16.31 4.91 1.87
CA ILE A 36 17.27 5.49 0.94
C ILE A 36 18.03 6.65 1.58
N VAL A 37 17.31 7.62 2.16
CA VAL A 37 17.93 8.77 2.84
C VAL A 37 18.87 8.35 3.99
N THR A 38 18.61 7.23 4.63
CA THR A 38 19.45 6.73 5.74
C THR A 38 20.66 5.93 5.28
N MET A 39 20.70 5.47 4.02
CA MET A 39 21.85 4.74 3.48
C MET A 39 23.01 5.68 3.13
N ASP A 40 22.73 6.94 2.78
CA ASP A 40 23.75 7.91 2.35
C ASP A 40 24.58 8.49 3.51
N ARG A 41 24.31 8.10 4.77
CA ARG A 41 24.97 8.66 5.96
C ARG A 41 25.00 7.72 7.16
N ALA A 42 25.82 8.04 8.15
CA ALA A 42 25.76 7.39 9.46
C ALA A 42 24.36 7.60 10.09
N PRO A 43 23.65 6.53 10.51
CA PRO A 43 22.29 6.65 11.03
C PRO A 43 22.21 7.51 12.30
N SER A 44 21.32 8.50 12.30
CA SER A 44 21.01 9.31 13.49
C SER A 44 19.78 8.79 14.25
N GLU A 45 19.54 9.29 15.46
CA GLU A 45 18.29 8.99 16.17
C GLU A 45 17.04 9.47 15.42
N VAL A 46 17.16 10.60 14.72
CA VAL A 46 16.07 11.16 13.91
C VAL A 46 15.73 10.20 12.77
N ASP A 47 16.74 9.60 12.16
CA ASP A 47 16.58 8.58 11.12
C ASP A 47 15.86 7.34 11.65
N ALA A 48 16.27 6.86 12.83
CA ALA A 48 15.60 5.74 13.47
C ALA A 48 14.13 6.05 13.77
N ARG A 49 13.80 7.28 14.21
CA ARG A 49 12.41 7.73 14.43
C ARG A 49 11.61 7.79 13.13
N ARG A 50 12.19 8.35 12.06
CA ARG A 50 11.57 8.44 10.72
C ARG A 50 11.24 7.04 10.20
N LEU A 51 12.20 6.13 10.25
CA LEU A 51 12.04 4.75 9.78
C LEU A 51 10.96 3.99 10.58
N ARG A 52 10.92 4.16 11.92
CA ARG A 52 9.84 3.61 12.74
C ARG A 52 8.47 4.17 12.35
N ARG A 53 8.36 5.48 12.10
CA ARG A 53 7.09 6.12 11.70
C ARG A 53 6.62 5.61 10.35
N ALA A 54 7.51 5.51 9.36
CA ALA A 54 7.19 4.99 8.03
C ALA A 54 6.72 3.53 8.09
N ARG A 55 7.42 2.67 8.85
CA ARG A 55 6.98 1.28 9.08
C ARG A 55 5.59 1.20 9.71
N ARG A 56 5.30 2.05 10.71
CA ARG A 56 3.97 2.11 11.33
C ARG A 56 2.87 2.56 10.35
N ARG A 57 3.18 3.47 9.43
CA ARG A 57 2.24 3.87 8.36
C ARG A 57 1.91 2.70 7.43
N VAL A 58 2.92 1.96 6.97
CA VAL A 58 2.71 0.75 6.14
C VAL A 58 1.79 -0.25 6.85
N LEU A 59 2.08 -0.55 8.13
CA LEU A 59 1.26 -1.49 8.91
C LEU A 59 -0.18 -0.99 9.07
N SER A 60 -0.37 0.31 9.33
CA SER A 60 -1.71 0.90 9.44
C SER A 60 -2.48 0.83 8.12
N ALA A 61 -1.84 1.13 6.99
CA ALA A 61 -2.46 1.07 5.67
C ALA A 61 -2.85 -0.37 5.30
N ARG A 62 -1.95 -1.35 5.52
CA ARG A 62 -2.24 -2.78 5.31
C ARG A 62 -3.41 -3.26 6.18
N ARG A 63 -3.43 -2.85 7.45
CA ARG A 63 -4.55 -3.14 8.35
C ARG A 63 -5.86 -2.58 7.82
N ALA A 64 -5.85 -1.32 7.34
CA ALA A 64 -7.05 -0.69 6.79
C ALA A 64 -7.55 -1.43 5.54
N LEU A 65 -6.65 -1.81 4.63
CA LEU A 65 -7.00 -2.60 3.43
C LEU A 65 -7.57 -3.98 3.81
N ALA A 66 -6.90 -4.71 4.69
CA ALA A 66 -7.36 -6.02 5.16
C ALA A 66 -8.75 -5.93 5.82
N ASN A 67 -8.99 -4.90 6.63
CA ASN A 67 -10.29 -4.69 7.26
C ASN A 67 -11.40 -4.37 6.24
N ARG A 68 -11.09 -3.67 5.14
CA ARG A 68 -12.06 -3.43 4.05
C ARG A 68 -12.38 -4.71 3.29
N ALA A 69 -11.38 -5.55 3.01
CA ALA A 69 -11.57 -6.83 2.34
C ALA A 69 -12.36 -7.83 3.19
N ALA A 70 -12.19 -7.79 4.52
CA ALA A 70 -12.87 -8.65 5.48
C ALA A 70 -14.25 -8.14 5.91
N ALA A 71 -14.60 -6.88 5.62
CA ALA A 71 -15.94 -6.38 5.88
C ALA A 71 -16.94 -7.24 5.08
N PRO A 72 -17.99 -7.80 5.71
CA PRO A 72 -19.05 -8.44 4.94
C PRO A 72 -19.54 -7.41 3.93
N ARG A 73 -19.78 -7.84 2.68
CA ARG A 73 -20.53 -7.04 1.71
C ARG A 73 -21.93 -6.88 2.31
N GLY A 74 -22.08 -5.88 3.19
CA GLY A 74 -23.30 -5.61 3.93
C GLY A 74 -24.40 -5.36 2.92
N GLY A 75 -25.42 -6.21 2.95
CA GLY A 75 -26.51 -6.25 2.00
C GLY A 75 -27.23 -4.91 1.89
N ALA A 76 -27.57 -4.56 0.66
CA ALA A 76 -28.67 -3.66 0.39
C ALA A 76 -29.97 -4.49 0.50
N ALA A 77 -30.78 -4.12 1.48
CA ALA A 77 -32.23 -4.32 1.44
C ALA A 77 -32.84 -3.28 0.50
#